data_AF-A0AAV6I216-F1
#
_entry.id   AF-A0AAV6I216-F1
#
_cell.length_a   1.000
_cell.length_b   1.000
_cell.length_c   1.000
_cell.angle_alpha   90.00
_cell.angle_beta   90.00
_cell.angle_gamma   90.00
#
_symmetry.space_group_name_H-M   'P 1'
#
loop_
_entity.id
_entity.type
_entity.pdbx_description
1 polymer ?
#
loop_
_entity_poly.entity_id
_entity_poly.type
_entity_poly.pdbx_seq_one_letter_code
_entity_poly.pdbx_strand_id
1 'polypeptide(L)'
;MSKFGICVSNHDFPKTKDKSAWRTDEEFAREMLAGLNTVVIRLLEEFPPNNKLNPKVYKDEASSKTKECIEKNLEGLTLEELSLPHPDGDQLGEVSEVYTLAEHGDEGTVWQLAKANVNESGYHQLICHWLHTHAVIEPFMIATNRQLSVLHPIHKLLHPHFRDTMNINALAKRTVFPANCAMEWSAVA
;
A
#
# COMPACT_ATOMS: atom_id res chain seq x y z
N MET A 1 -29.58 -22.75 0.38
CA MET A 1 -28.15 -22.47 0.65
C MET A 1 -27.59 -21.72 -0.56
N SER A 2 -27.64 -20.40 -0.55
CA SER A 2 -27.09 -19.57 -1.63
C SER A 2 -25.59 -19.36 -1.42
N LYS A 3 -24.79 -19.81 -2.39
CA LYS A 3 -23.39 -19.40 -2.52
C LYS A 3 -23.35 -17.90 -2.86
N PHE A 4 -22.99 -17.06 -1.89
CA PHE A 4 -22.44 -15.75 -2.20
C PHE A 4 -20.97 -15.94 -2.54
N GLY A 5 -20.69 -16.35 -3.78
CA GLY A 5 -19.39 -16.11 -4.36
C GLY A 5 -19.33 -14.63 -4.73
N ILE A 6 -18.30 -13.92 -4.29
CA ILE A 6 -17.86 -12.71 -4.98
C ILE A 6 -17.55 -13.19 -6.40
N CYS A 7 -18.47 -12.96 -7.34
CA CYS A 7 -18.26 -13.24 -8.75
C CYS A 7 -17.23 -12.22 -9.24
N VAL A 8 -15.95 -12.50 -9.04
CA VAL A 8 -14.90 -11.98 -9.91
C VAL A 8 -14.96 -12.86 -11.15
N SER A 9 -15.90 -12.59 -12.05
CA SER A 9 -15.87 -13.20 -13.38
C SER A 9 -14.55 -12.80 -14.04
N ASN A 10 -13.79 -13.80 -14.50
CA ASN A 10 -12.48 -13.69 -15.18
C ASN A 10 -12.48 -12.87 -16.50
N HIS A 11 -13.35 -11.86 -16.67
CA HIS A 11 -13.63 -11.25 -17.97
C HIS A 11 -13.35 -9.76 -18.12
N ASP A 12 -13.15 -8.99 -17.05
CA ASP A 12 -13.03 -7.52 -17.19
C ASP A 12 -11.73 -6.90 -16.64
N PHE A 13 -10.75 -7.71 -16.23
CA PHE A 13 -9.41 -7.14 -16.00
C PHE A 13 -8.78 -6.74 -17.34
N PRO A 14 -8.19 -5.53 -17.46
CA PRO A 14 -7.44 -5.16 -18.64
C PRO A 14 -6.39 -6.23 -18.91
N LYS A 15 -6.57 -7.00 -19.99
CA LYS A 15 -5.56 -7.97 -20.40
C LYS A 15 -4.37 -7.17 -20.89
N THR A 16 -3.29 -7.18 -20.13
CA THR A 16 -1.99 -6.70 -20.62
C THR A 16 -1.68 -7.48 -21.91
N LYS A 17 -1.18 -6.79 -22.95
CA LYS A 17 -0.79 -7.44 -24.22
C LYS A 17 0.27 -8.51 -23.97
N ASP A 18 1.11 -8.28 -22.97
CA ASP A 18 2.09 -9.22 -22.45
C ASP A 18 1.67 -9.71 -21.05
N LYS A 19 1.47 -11.03 -20.91
CA LYS A 19 1.06 -11.69 -19.66
C LYS A 19 2.19 -11.77 -18.62
N SER A 20 3.43 -11.52 -19.03
CA SER A 20 4.61 -11.51 -18.16
C SER A 20 5.04 -10.11 -17.72
N ALA A 21 4.41 -9.05 -18.26
CA ALA A 21 4.81 -7.66 -18.00
C ALA A 21 4.83 -7.31 -16.50
N TRP A 22 3.92 -7.88 -15.69
CA TRP A 22 3.89 -7.66 -14.24
C TRP A 22 5.18 -8.09 -13.51
N ARG A 23 6.00 -8.94 -14.13
CA ARG A 23 7.27 -9.41 -13.54
C ARG A 23 8.42 -8.43 -13.73
N THR A 24 8.29 -7.44 -14.61
CA THR A 24 9.38 -6.48 -14.85
C THR A 24 9.47 -5.45 -13.73
N ASP A 25 10.63 -4.81 -13.57
CA ASP A 25 10.85 -3.81 -12.53
C ASP A 25 10.22 -2.47 -12.91
N GLU A 26 10.14 -2.16 -14.20
CA GLU A 26 9.49 -0.97 -14.72
C GLU A 26 7.99 -0.99 -14.44
N GLU A 27 7.31 -2.13 -14.66
CA GLU A 27 5.88 -2.23 -14.39
C GLU A 27 5.60 -2.18 -12.89
N PHE A 28 6.42 -2.86 -12.08
CA PHE A 28 6.35 -2.80 -10.63
C PHE A 28 6.48 -1.36 -10.10
N ALA A 29 7.48 -0.60 -10.57
CA ALA A 29 7.66 0.80 -10.19
C ALA A 29 6.53 1.70 -10.73
N ARG A 30 6.06 1.46 -11.96
CA ARG A 30 4.94 2.20 -12.57
C ARG A 30 3.67 2.05 -11.73
N GLU A 31 3.39 0.86 -11.20
CA GLU A 31 2.22 0.62 -10.35
C GLU A 31 2.22 1.47 -9.07
N MET A 32 3.40 1.83 -8.52
CA MET A 32 3.49 2.73 -7.36
C MET A 32 3.02 4.16 -7.68
N LEU A 33 3.05 4.58 -8.95
CA LEU A 33 2.69 5.93 -9.39
C LEU A 33 1.36 5.99 -10.15
N ALA A 34 1.00 4.91 -10.85
CA ALA A 34 -0.15 4.84 -11.76
C ALA A 34 -0.88 3.49 -11.70
N GLY A 35 -0.69 2.72 -10.62
CA GLY A 35 -1.41 1.48 -10.34
C GLY A 35 -2.61 1.72 -9.42
N LEU A 36 -2.94 0.71 -8.62
CA LEU A 36 -4.09 0.74 -7.71
C LEU A 36 -3.86 1.64 -6.48
N ASN A 37 -2.62 1.71 -5.98
CA ASN A 37 -2.28 2.47 -4.78
C ASN A 37 -1.17 3.49 -5.04
N THR A 38 -1.56 4.67 -5.51
CA THR A 38 -0.62 5.72 -5.94
C THR A 38 -0.32 6.75 -4.84
N VAL A 39 -0.86 6.58 -3.63
CA VAL A 39 -0.83 7.59 -2.56
C VAL A 39 0.18 7.26 -1.44
N VAL A 40 0.92 6.15 -1.55
CA VAL A 40 1.84 5.68 -0.50
C VAL A 40 3.28 6.11 -0.73
N ILE A 41 3.74 6.16 -1.99
CA ILE A 41 5.11 6.52 -2.32
C ILE A 41 5.46 7.92 -1.79
N ARG A 42 6.67 8.06 -1.25
CA ARG A 42 7.18 9.32 -0.69
C ARG A 42 8.63 9.51 -1.11
N LEU A 43 9.02 10.77 -1.23
CA LEU A 43 10.41 11.14 -1.39
C LEU A 43 11.19 10.74 -0.13
N LEU A 44 12.34 10.10 -0.33
CA LEU A 44 13.30 9.86 0.74
C LEU A 44 14.19 11.10 0.86
N GLU A 45 14.13 11.80 1.99
CA GLU A 45 14.88 13.04 2.21
C GLU A 45 16.27 12.80 2.82
N GLU A 46 16.41 11.75 3.63
CA GLU A 46 17.63 11.41 4.37
C GLU A 46 17.97 9.93 4.19
N PHE A 47 19.26 9.62 4.14
CA PHE A 47 19.77 8.24 4.06
C PHE A 47 20.77 7.96 5.20
N PRO A 48 20.70 6.79 5.86
CA PRO A 48 19.67 5.73 5.72
C PRO A 48 18.29 6.18 6.21
N PRO A 49 17.18 5.52 5.79
CA PRO A 49 15.84 5.84 6.25
C PRO A 49 15.71 5.71 7.77
N ASN A 50 15.18 6.73 8.44
CA ASN A 50 15.04 6.75 9.89
C ASN A 50 13.89 5.86 10.38
N ASN A 51 14.18 4.94 11.31
CA ASN A 51 13.18 4.15 12.02
C ASN A 51 12.71 4.87 13.30
N LYS A 52 11.42 5.24 13.34
CA LYS A 52 10.80 5.90 14.51
C LYS A 52 10.24 4.90 15.54
N LEU A 53 10.41 3.59 15.33
CA LEU A 53 9.96 2.56 16.26
C LEU A 53 10.79 2.59 17.55
N ASN A 54 10.19 2.10 18.64
CA ASN A 54 10.88 2.06 19.93
C ASN A 54 11.95 0.94 19.93
N PRO A 55 13.24 1.29 20.04
CA PRO A 55 14.34 0.32 19.96
C PRO A 55 14.39 -0.65 21.16
N LYS A 56 13.65 -0.35 22.23
CA LYS A 56 13.51 -1.27 23.38
C LYS A 56 12.50 -2.39 23.12
N VAL A 57 11.62 -2.21 22.13
CA VAL A 57 10.57 -3.17 21.75
C VAL A 57 10.98 -3.94 20.50
N TYR A 58 11.56 -3.23 19.52
CA TYR A 58 12.08 -3.78 18.28
C TYR A 58 13.60 -3.69 18.34
N LYS A 59 14.31 -4.82 18.24
CA LYS A 59 15.77 -4.84 18.38
C LYS A 59 16.44 -4.16 17.20
N ASP A 60 17.16 -3.07 17.47
CA ASP A 60 18.10 -2.46 16.52
C ASP A 60 19.43 -3.21 16.59
N GLU A 61 19.66 -4.16 15.68
CA GLU A 61 20.99 -4.70 15.42
C GLU A 61 21.53 -4.02 14.14
N ALA A 62 22.61 -3.25 14.27
CA ALA A 62 23.11 -2.36 13.22
C ALA A 62 23.61 -3.09 11.96
N SER A 63 23.29 -2.56 10.77
CA SER A 63 23.89 -2.96 9.49
C SER A 63 24.48 -1.77 8.73
N SER A 64 25.73 -1.93 8.31
CA SER A 64 26.59 -0.94 7.64
C SER A 64 26.72 -1.17 6.11
N LYS A 65 25.77 -1.87 5.46
CA LYS A 65 25.97 -2.38 4.07
C LYS A 65 25.14 -1.73 2.96
N THR A 66 24.37 -0.69 3.24
CA THR A 66 23.28 -0.27 2.36
C THR A 66 23.69 0.77 1.29
N LYS A 67 24.66 1.65 1.57
CA LYS A 67 25.03 2.78 0.69
C LYS A 67 25.67 2.32 -0.63
N GLU A 68 26.76 1.57 -0.54
CA GLU A 68 27.57 1.10 -1.69
C GLU A 68 26.78 0.20 -2.66
N CYS A 69 25.74 -0.44 -2.15
CA CYS A 69 24.90 -1.38 -2.88
C CYS A 69 23.92 -0.67 -3.82
N ILE A 70 23.37 0.46 -3.38
CA ILE A 70 22.40 1.24 -4.13
C ILE A 70 23.11 2.17 -5.12
N GLU A 71 24.24 2.78 -4.76
CA GLU A 71 24.98 3.72 -5.60
C GLU A 71 25.33 3.18 -6.99
N LYS A 72 25.59 1.87 -7.11
CA LYS A 72 25.87 1.21 -8.39
C LYS A 72 24.69 1.23 -9.37
N ASN A 73 23.48 1.44 -8.87
CA ASN A 73 22.22 1.41 -9.64
C ASN A 73 21.62 2.81 -9.85
N LEU A 74 22.29 3.89 -9.44
CA LEU A 74 21.81 5.27 -9.55
C LEU A 74 22.27 5.99 -10.83
N GLU A 75 22.70 5.23 -11.84
CA GLU A 75 23.11 5.76 -13.17
C GLU A 75 24.17 6.89 -13.10
N GLY A 76 25.05 6.83 -12.10
CA GLY A 76 26.13 7.81 -11.89
C GLY A 76 25.80 8.95 -10.91
N LEU A 77 24.61 8.96 -10.32
CA LEU A 77 24.26 9.87 -9.21
C LEU A 77 24.75 9.29 -7.88
N THR A 78 25.31 10.16 -7.04
CA THR A 78 25.72 9.79 -5.68
C THR A 78 24.57 9.98 -4.70
N LEU A 79 24.55 9.20 -3.60
CA LEU A 79 23.50 9.35 -2.56
C LEU A 79 23.53 10.74 -1.90
N GLU A 80 24.69 11.40 -1.90
CA GLU A 80 24.88 12.76 -1.40
C GLU A 80 24.26 13.83 -2.31
N GLU A 81 24.11 13.54 -3.60
CA GLU A 81 23.38 14.41 -4.54
C GLU A 81 21.86 14.23 -4.45
N LEU A 82 21.41 13.09 -3.89
CA LEU A 82 20.00 12.68 -3.87
C LEU A 82 19.34 12.80 -2.49
N SER A 83 20.11 12.85 -1.41
CA SER A 83 19.60 12.87 -0.03
C SER A 83 20.51 13.66 0.90
N LEU A 84 19.92 14.21 1.96
CA LEU A 84 20.69 14.85 3.03
C LEU A 84 21.36 13.77 3.90
N PRO A 85 22.60 14.02 4.38
CA PRO A 85 23.25 13.12 5.33
C PRO A 85 22.45 13.09 6.63
N HIS A 86 22.16 11.88 7.14
CA HIS A 86 21.43 11.72 8.39
C HIS A 86 22.24 12.35 9.56
N PRO A 87 21.60 13.10 10.48
CA PRO A 87 22.30 13.83 11.55
C PRO A 87 23.12 12.93 12.49
N ASP A 88 22.74 11.65 12.63
CA ASP A 88 23.44 10.65 13.46
C ASP A 88 24.40 9.74 12.66
N GLY A 89 24.62 10.02 11.36
CA GLY A 89 25.47 9.21 10.46
C GLY A 89 24.89 7.83 10.12
N ASP A 90 25.72 6.94 9.55
CA ASP A 90 25.33 5.61 9.03
C ASP A 90 24.97 4.57 10.13
N GLN A 91 24.84 4.98 11.40
CA GLN A 91 24.80 4.06 12.55
C GLN A 91 23.39 3.57 12.94
N LEU A 92 22.35 3.92 12.19
CA LEU A 92 20.97 3.54 12.50
C LEU A 92 20.38 2.75 11.33
N GLY A 93 20.34 1.43 11.48
CA GLY A 93 19.68 0.54 10.54
C GLY A 93 19.23 -0.73 11.24
N GLU A 94 17.96 -1.08 11.09
CA GLU A 94 17.40 -2.39 11.44
C GLU A 94 18.00 -3.48 10.53
N VAL A 95 18.14 -4.71 11.01
CA VAL A 95 18.56 -5.84 10.18
C VAL A 95 17.46 -6.15 9.17
N SER A 96 17.55 -5.54 8.00
CA SER A 96 16.87 -6.00 6.81
C SER A 96 17.89 -6.65 5.89
N GLU A 97 17.63 -7.88 5.47
CA GLU A 97 18.37 -8.48 4.37
C GLU A 97 18.10 -7.63 3.12
N VAL A 98 19.14 -6.99 2.59
CA VAL A 98 19.01 -6.11 1.42
C VAL A 98 19.00 -6.98 0.18
N TYR A 99 17.86 -7.04 -0.50
CA TYR A 99 17.72 -7.69 -1.80
C TYR A 99 17.96 -6.67 -2.91
N THR A 100 18.86 -6.99 -3.84
CA THR A 100 19.20 -6.15 -4.99
C THR A 100 18.59 -6.69 -6.28
N LEU A 101 18.54 -5.84 -7.31
CA LEU A 101 18.12 -6.26 -8.65
C LEU A 101 18.94 -7.47 -9.11
N ALA A 102 18.23 -8.52 -9.51
CA ALA A 102 18.79 -9.72 -10.12
C ALA A 102 17.80 -10.27 -11.15
N GLU A 103 18.26 -10.53 -12.37
CA GLU A 103 17.41 -11.00 -13.47
C GLU A 103 17.44 -12.52 -13.66
N HIS A 104 18.49 -13.20 -13.17
CA HIS A 104 18.78 -14.60 -13.49
C HIS A 104 19.13 -15.43 -12.25
N GLY A 105 18.94 -16.75 -12.38
CA GLY A 105 19.29 -17.72 -11.34
C GLY A 105 18.45 -17.61 -10.07
N ASP A 106 18.97 -18.17 -8.99
CA ASP A 106 18.28 -18.22 -7.69
C ASP A 106 18.04 -16.80 -7.14
N GLU A 107 18.98 -15.87 -7.36
CA GLU A 107 18.89 -14.46 -6.97
C GLU A 107 17.70 -13.74 -7.63
N GLY A 108 17.42 -14.02 -8.91
CA GLY A 108 16.24 -13.46 -9.59
C GLY A 108 14.92 -13.96 -9.02
N THR A 109 14.88 -15.18 -8.49
CA THR A 109 13.68 -15.69 -7.80
C THR A 109 13.48 -15.00 -6.45
N VAL A 110 14.57 -14.79 -5.72
CA VAL A 110 14.57 -14.02 -4.46
C VAL A 110 14.12 -12.58 -4.70
N TRP A 111 14.57 -11.93 -5.77
CA TRP A 111 14.12 -10.58 -6.14
C TRP A 111 12.62 -10.51 -6.42
N GLN A 112 12.06 -11.48 -7.17
CA GLN A 112 10.62 -11.54 -7.42
C GLN A 112 9.82 -11.76 -6.12
N LEU A 113 10.35 -12.55 -5.18
CA LEU A 113 9.73 -12.73 -3.85
C LEU A 113 9.78 -11.44 -3.03
N ALA A 114 10.90 -10.69 -3.09
CA ALA A 114 11.02 -9.39 -2.44
C ALA A 114 9.97 -8.40 -2.99
N LYS A 115 9.83 -8.30 -4.31
CA LYS A 115 8.79 -7.45 -4.95
C LYS A 115 7.38 -7.86 -4.53
N ALA A 116 7.09 -9.15 -4.46
CA ALA A 116 5.78 -9.64 -4.01
C ALA A 116 5.46 -9.22 -2.56
N ASN A 117 6.45 -9.20 -1.67
CA ASN A 117 6.28 -8.73 -0.29
C ASN A 117 6.06 -7.21 -0.21
N VAL A 118 6.69 -6.42 -1.09
CA VAL A 118 6.50 -4.97 -1.16
C VAL A 118 5.15 -4.60 -1.79
N ASN A 119 4.62 -5.43 -2.68
CA ASN A 119 3.28 -5.28 -3.27
C ASN A 119 2.17 -5.64 -2.26
N GLU A 120 2.15 -4.93 -1.13
CA GLU A 120 1.30 -5.24 0.01
C GLU A 120 -0.13 -4.72 -0.25
N SER A 121 -0.93 -5.58 -0.85
CA SER A 121 -2.33 -5.31 -1.18
C SER A 121 -3.21 -5.08 0.07
N GLY A 122 -2.80 -5.58 1.24
CA GLY A 122 -3.54 -5.43 2.50
C GLY A 122 -3.64 -3.96 2.94
N TYR A 123 -2.54 -3.21 2.90
CA TYR A 123 -2.52 -1.77 3.20
C TYR A 123 -3.42 -1.01 2.24
N HIS A 124 -3.36 -1.32 0.94
CA HIS A 124 -4.24 -0.67 -0.03
C HIS A 124 -5.71 -0.95 0.30
N GLN A 125 -6.11 -2.21 0.49
CA GLN A 125 -7.51 -2.57 0.72
C GLN A 125 -8.04 -2.08 2.06
N LEU A 126 -7.27 -2.23 3.14
CA LEU A 126 -7.72 -1.88 4.49
C LEU A 126 -7.58 -0.40 4.80
N ILE A 127 -6.44 0.21 4.45
CA ILE A 127 -6.12 1.58 4.84
C ILE A 127 -6.54 2.57 3.75
N CYS A 128 -5.95 2.47 2.56
CA CYS A 128 -6.22 3.46 1.51
C CYS A 128 -7.66 3.39 0.99
N HIS A 129 -8.19 2.20 0.76
CA HIS A 129 -9.52 2.00 0.23
C HIS A 129 -10.55 2.04 1.37
N TRP A 130 -10.57 1.06 2.26
CA TRP A 130 -11.62 0.99 3.28
C TRP A 130 -11.57 2.15 4.29
N LEU A 131 -10.45 2.35 4.99
CA LEU A 131 -10.40 3.36 6.05
C LEU A 131 -10.56 4.78 5.49
N HIS A 132 -9.71 5.18 4.54
CA HIS A 132 -9.65 6.57 4.06
C HIS A 132 -10.84 6.98 3.18
N THR A 133 -11.58 6.03 2.58
CA THR A 133 -12.75 6.38 1.76
C THR A 133 -14.07 5.96 2.40
N HIS A 134 -14.22 4.69 2.79
CA HIS A 134 -15.49 4.16 3.31
C HIS A 134 -15.74 4.50 4.77
N ALA A 135 -14.78 4.23 5.65
CA ALA A 135 -14.99 4.38 7.09
C ALA A 135 -15.00 5.85 7.51
N VAL A 136 -14.10 6.68 6.97
CA VAL A 136 -13.99 8.11 7.30
C VAL A 136 -15.25 8.89 6.92
N ILE A 137 -15.94 8.54 5.83
CA ILE A 137 -17.08 9.33 5.35
C ILE A 137 -18.37 9.05 6.14
N GLU A 138 -18.54 7.85 6.71
CA GLU A 138 -19.77 7.41 7.37
C GLU A 138 -20.21 8.33 8.54
N PRO A 139 -19.31 8.81 9.44
CA PRO A 139 -19.66 9.81 10.45
C PRO A 139 -20.20 11.12 9.88
N PHE A 140 -19.67 11.60 8.74
CA PHE A 140 -20.16 12.83 8.10
C PHE A 140 -21.56 12.66 7.55
N MET A 141 -21.89 11.48 7.01
CA MET A 141 -23.25 11.16 6.55
C MET A 141 -24.24 11.18 7.72
N ILE A 142 -23.88 10.54 8.83
CA ILE A 142 -24.72 10.48 10.03
C ILE A 142 -24.92 11.90 10.59
N ALA A 143 -23.86 12.69 10.72
CA ALA A 143 -23.94 14.06 11.22
C ALA A 143 -24.82 14.94 10.31
N THR A 144 -24.62 14.87 8.99
CA THR A 144 -25.40 15.64 8.00
C THR A 144 -26.89 15.33 8.12
N ASN A 145 -27.27 14.06 8.20
CA ASN A 145 -28.68 13.67 8.32
C ASN A 145 -29.30 14.01 9.68
N ARG A 146 -28.50 14.02 10.76
CA ARG A 146 -28.99 14.31 12.12
C ARG A 146 -29.06 15.80 12.44
N GLN A 147 -28.17 16.60 11.85
CA GLN A 147 -27.98 18.01 12.25
C GLN A 147 -28.40 19.01 11.17
N LEU A 148 -28.55 18.60 9.91
CA LEU A 148 -28.95 19.50 8.83
C LEU A 148 -30.30 19.08 8.27
N SER A 149 -31.24 20.03 8.26
CA SER A 149 -32.53 19.87 7.58
C SER A 149 -32.33 19.53 6.11
N VAL A 150 -33.24 18.75 5.54
CA VAL A 150 -33.27 18.43 4.09
C VAL A 150 -33.39 19.68 3.19
N LEU A 151 -33.85 20.81 3.74
CA LEU A 151 -33.88 22.10 3.04
C LEU A 151 -32.57 22.87 3.12
N HIS A 152 -31.67 22.50 4.03
CA HIS A 152 -30.41 23.21 4.25
C HIS A 152 -29.51 23.10 3.00
N PRO A 153 -28.92 24.22 2.52
CA PRO A 153 -28.11 24.20 1.29
C PRO A 153 -26.95 23.19 1.34
N ILE A 154 -26.27 23.08 2.48
CA ILE A 154 -25.17 22.10 2.67
C ILE A 154 -25.67 20.65 2.67
N HIS A 155 -26.88 20.38 3.19
CA HIS A 155 -27.46 19.04 3.10
C HIS A 155 -27.67 18.66 1.63
N LYS A 156 -28.27 19.55 0.83
CA LYS A 156 -28.49 19.33 -0.61
C LYS A 156 -27.19 19.15 -1.39
N LEU A 157 -26.15 19.90 -1.02
CA LEU A 157 -24.83 19.78 -1.64
C LEU A 157 -24.18 18.42 -1.37
N LEU A 158 -24.22 17.94 -0.12
CA LEU A 158 -23.54 16.72 0.29
C LEU A 158 -24.31 15.44 -0.05
N HIS A 159 -25.65 15.50 -0.04
CA HIS A 159 -26.51 14.33 -0.17
C HIS A 159 -26.21 13.43 -1.40
N PRO A 160 -25.94 13.96 -2.62
CA PRO A 160 -25.59 13.13 -3.77
C PRO A 160 -24.30 12.32 -3.58
N HIS A 161 -23.34 12.82 -2.80
CA HIS A 161 -22.06 12.17 -2.55
C HIS A 161 -22.14 11.04 -1.52
N PHE A 162 -23.27 10.90 -0.83
CA PHE A 162 -23.47 9.86 0.20
C PHE A 162 -24.27 8.65 -0.30
N ARG A 163 -24.63 8.66 -1.59
CA ARG A 163 -25.45 7.63 -2.20
C ARG A 163 -24.78 6.26 -2.01
N ASP A 164 -25.57 5.32 -1.49
CA ASP A 164 -25.23 3.90 -1.27
C ASP A 164 -24.06 3.60 -0.32
N THR A 165 -23.30 4.59 0.16
CA THR A 165 -22.13 4.36 1.00
C THR A 165 -22.47 3.71 2.35
N MET A 166 -23.57 4.12 2.99
CA MET A 166 -24.00 3.49 4.25
C MET A 166 -24.43 2.03 4.05
N ASN A 167 -25.05 1.73 2.90
CA ASN A 167 -25.48 0.37 2.55
C ASN A 167 -24.26 -0.54 2.32
N ILE A 168 -23.29 -0.09 1.52
CA ILE A 168 -22.08 -0.88 1.26
C ILE A 168 -21.22 -1.04 2.51
N ASN A 169 -21.12 -0.01 3.36
CA ASN A 169 -20.40 -0.13 4.64
C ASN A 169 -21.07 -1.14 5.58
N ALA A 170 -22.39 -1.12 5.68
CA ALA A 170 -23.13 -2.10 6.47
C ALA A 170 -22.96 -3.53 5.95
N LEU A 171 -22.90 -3.69 4.61
CA LEU A 171 -22.62 -4.99 4.00
C LEU A 171 -21.19 -5.44 4.31
N ALA A 172 -20.18 -4.59 4.11
CA ALA A 172 -18.79 -4.92 4.35
C ALA A 172 -18.51 -5.32 5.82
N LYS A 173 -19.14 -4.62 6.79
CA LYS A 173 -19.09 -5.00 8.21
C LYS A 173 -19.65 -6.39 8.51
N ARG A 174 -20.50 -6.95 7.63
CA ARG A 174 -21.12 -8.28 7.78
C ARG A 174 -20.43 -9.36 6.95
N THR A 175 -19.76 -9.01 5.85
CA THR A 175 -19.29 -9.99 4.86
C THR A 175 -17.81 -9.90 4.51
N VAL A 176 -17.13 -8.81 4.88
CA VAL A 176 -15.73 -8.55 4.51
C VAL A 176 -14.82 -8.63 5.72
N PHE A 177 -15.19 -8.00 6.83
CA PHE A 177 -14.37 -7.87 8.04
C PHE A 177 -14.56 -8.91 9.15
N PRO A 178 -15.73 -9.56 9.32
CA PRO A 178 -15.86 -10.56 10.38
C PRO A 178 -14.87 -11.71 10.21
N ALA A 179 -14.61 -12.42 11.31
CA ALA A 179 -13.77 -13.59 11.26
C ALA A 179 -14.31 -14.61 10.23
N ASN A 180 -13.40 -15.25 9.50
CA ASN A 180 -13.67 -16.16 8.40
C ASN A 180 -14.42 -15.49 7.24
N CYS A 181 -14.15 -14.22 6.95
CA CYS A 181 -14.69 -13.52 5.77
C CYS A 181 -13.58 -13.03 4.83
N ALA A 182 -13.97 -12.35 3.74
CA ALA A 182 -13.12 -12.08 2.58
C ALA A 182 -11.70 -11.56 2.91
N MET A 183 -11.57 -10.62 3.85
CA MET A 183 -10.25 -10.07 4.23
C MET A 183 -9.35 -11.06 4.95
N GLU A 184 -9.90 -11.87 5.86
CA GLU A 184 -9.12 -12.87 6.59
C GLU A 184 -8.74 -14.03 5.67
N TRP A 185 -9.64 -14.47 4.80
CA TRP A 185 -9.35 -15.53 3.83
C TRP A 185 -8.28 -15.12 2.82
N SER A 186 -8.26 -13.85 2.40
CA SER A 186 -7.22 -13.33 1.50
C SER A 186 -5.85 -13.15 2.16
N ALA A 187 -5.78 -13.09 3.49
CA ALA A 187 -4.52 -12.94 4.23
C ALA A 187 -3.81 -14.27 4.52
N VAL A 188 -4.48 -15.41 4.30
CA VAL A 188 -3.99 -16.77 4.63
C VAL A 188 -3.67 -17.60 3.37
N ALA A 189 -3.92 -17.06 2.18
CA ALA A 189 -3.69 -17.71 0.89
C ALA A 189 -2.42 -17.17 0.20
#